data_AF-A0AB74D6L4-F1
#
_entry.id   AF-A0AB74D6L4-F1
#
_cell.length_a   1.000
_cell.length_b   1.000
_cell.length_c   1.000
_cell.angle_alpha   90.00
_cell.angle_beta   90.00
_cell.angle_gamma   90.00
#
_symmetry.space_group_name_H-M   'P 1'
#
loop_
_entity.id
_entity.type
_entity.pdbx_description
1 polymer ?
#
loop_
_entity_poly.entity_id
_entity_poly.type
_entity_poly.pdbx_seq_one_letter_code
_entity_poly.pdbx_strand_id
1 'polypeptide(L)'
;MKRNTVPVPGISMPAAAPLAQPDVEHGHGPVLGLGDPRDRRVIADALRALLRERSEALAFAMRMADERDRPRPDASDFALTDIIRLARVVERAERYGDAVSEVVPVGAR
;
A
#
# COMPACT_ATOMS: atom_id res chain seq x y z
N MET A 1 7.57 69.28 -13.49
CA MET A 1 9.02 69.06 -13.24
C MET A 1 9.22 68.54 -11.83
N LYS A 2 9.93 67.41 -11.71
CA LYS A 2 10.81 66.96 -10.61
C LYS A 2 10.71 65.44 -10.48
N ARG A 3 11.54 64.78 -11.29
CA ARG A 3 12.14 63.49 -10.93
C ARG A 3 13.07 63.77 -9.76
N ASN A 4 13.11 62.90 -8.75
CA ASN A 4 14.31 62.76 -7.94
C ASN A 4 14.44 61.34 -7.40
N THR A 5 15.69 60.94 -7.42
CA THR A 5 16.28 59.60 -7.38
C THR A 5 16.43 59.06 -5.96
N VAL A 6 16.45 57.73 -5.86
CA VAL A 6 16.59 56.85 -4.68
C VAL A 6 17.96 57.03 -3.98
N PRO A 7 18.10 56.63 -2.70
CA PRO A 7 18.92 55.44 -2.44
C PRO A 7 18.38 54.50 -1.34
N VAL A 8 18.68 53.22 -1.55
CA VAL A 8 18.39 52.03 -0.75
C VAL A 8 19.08 52.06 0.62
N PRO A 9 18.40 51.61 1.68
CA PRO A 9 19.07 51.04 2.84
C PRO A 9 18.48 49.68 3.26
N GLY A 10 19.37 48.72 3.53
CA GLY A 10 19.07 47.59 4.41
C GLY A 10 18.82 46.28 3.69
N ILE A 11 19.89 45.55 3.43
CA ILE A 11 19.84 44.10 3.23
C ILE A 11 19.49 43.52 4.60
N SER A 12 18.20 43.34 4.89
CA SER A 12 17.77 42.57 6.06
C SER A 12 18.07 41.10 5.77
N MET A 13 19.11 40.57 6.42
CA MET A 13 19.28 39.14 6.60
C MET A 13 17.97 38.56 7.13
N PRO A 14 17.31 37.60 6.45
CA PRO A 14 16.31 36.82 7.13
C PRO A 14 17.06 35.98 8.16
N ALA A 15 16.80 36.24 9.44
CA ALA A 15 17.15 35.32 10.51
C ALA A 15 16.62 33.95 10.08
N ALA A 16 17.52 32.97 10.00
CA ALA A 16 17.16 31.59 9.76
C ALA A 16 16.20 31.16 10.88
N ALA A 17 14.90 31.26 10.63
CA ALA A 17 13.92 30.50 11.38
C ALA A 17 14.38 29.04 11.29
N PRO A 18 14.41 28.29 12.41
CA PRO A 18 14.58 26.85 12.30
C PRO A 18 13.47 26.39 11.38
N LEU A 19 13.85 25.85 10.23
CA LEU A 19 12.95 25.15 9.33
C LEU A 19 12.13 24.24 10.23
N ALA A 20 10.85 24.55 10.38
CA ALA A 20 9.90 23.66 11.02
C ALA A 20 10.15 22.30 10.37
N GLN A 21 10.57 21.35 11.19
CA GLN A 21 10.78 19.99 10.73
C GLN A 21 9.51 19.60 9.98
N PRO A 22 9.61 19.06 8.75
CA PRO A 22 8.42 18.57 8.09
C PRO A 22 7.77 17.59 9.05
N ASP A 23 6.55 17.93 9.46
CA ASP A 23 5.72 17.13 10.33
C ASP A 23 5.79 15.70 9.82
N VAL A 24 6.50 14.87 10.57
CA VAL A 24 6.87 13.53 10.15
C VAL A 24 5.56 12.78 10.03
N GLU A 25 5.25 12.43 8.79
CA GLU A 25 4.13 11.60 8.32
C GLU A 25 3.41 10.83 9.44
N HIS A 26 2.34 11.40 9.97
CA HIS A 26 1.40 10.63 10.77
C HIS A 26 0.34 10.00 9.86
N GLY A 27 0.65 8.79 9.41
CA GLY A 27 -0.32 7.71 9.51
C GLY A 27 -1.28 7.50 8.34
N HIS A 28 -0.77 7.42 7.11
CA HIS A 28 -1.29 6.34 6.27
C HIS A 28 -0.64 5.04 6.74
N GLY A 29 -1.16 4.48 7.84
CA GLY A 29 -0.87 3.08 8.16
C GLY A 29 -1.10 2.25 6.89
N PRO A 30 -0.30 1.19 6.65
CA PRO A 30 -0.47 0.38 5.45
C PRO A 30 -1.95 0.05 5.30
N VAL A 31 -2.55 0.39 4.15
CA VAL A 31 -4.02 0.39 3.90
C VAL A 31 -4.70 -0.93 4.33
N LEU A 32 -3.92 -2.00 4.41
CA LEU A 32 -4.33 -3.34 4.80
C LEU A 32 -4.06 -3.68 6.28
N GLY A 33 -3.69 -2.74 7.16
CA GLY A 33 -3.52 -3.02 8.59
C GLY A 33 -2.52 -4.13 8.93
N LEU A 34 -1.48 -4.34 8.11
CA LEU A 34 -0.61 -5.53 8.20
C LEU A 34 0.32 -5.57 9.44
N GLY A 35 0.19 -4.63 10.38
CA GLY A 35 0.98 -4.58 11.61
C GLY A 35 0.60 -5.68 12.60
N ASP A 36 -0.70 -5.99 12.74
CA ASP A 36 -1.18 -7.02 13.65
C ASP A 36 -1.20 -8.42 12.98
N PRO A 37 -0.60 -9.47 13.57
CA PRO A 37 -0.71 -10.84 13.07
C PRO A 37 -2.15 -11.34 12.90
N ARG A 38 -3.10 -10.88 13.71
CA ARG A 38 -4.53 -11.26 13.59
C ARG A 38 -5.13 -10.68 12.31
N ASP A 39 -4.86 -9.41 12.03
CA ASP A 39 -5.34 -8.75 10.82
C ASP A 39 -4.74 -9.40 9.57
N ARG A 40 -3.44 -9.75 9.60
CA ARG A 40 -2.79 -10.49 8.51
C ARG A 40 -3.50 -11.81 8.21
N ARG A 41 -3.88 -12.59 9.23
CA ARG A 41 -4.61 -13.86 9.06
C ARG A 41 -5.98 -13.65 8.44
N VAL A 42 -6.76 -12.70 8.95
CA VAL A 42 -8.10 -12.38 8.41
C VAL A 42 -8.00 -11.99 6.94
N ILE A 43 -7.02 -11.17 6.58
CA ILE A 43 -6.82 -10.73 5.19
C ILE A 43 -6.34 -11.89 4.31
N ALA A 44 -5.44 -12.74 4.79
CA ALA A 44 -5.01 -13.93 4.05
C ALA A 44 -6.20 -14.86 3.75
N ASP A 45 -7.08 -15.09 4.72
CA ASP A 45 -8.28 -15.92 4.53
C ASP A 45 -9.27 -15.27 3.57
N ALA A 46 -9.48 -13.96 3.67
CA ALA A 46 -10.32 -13.22 2.72
C ALA A 46 -9.78 -13.29 1.28
N LEU A 47 -8.45 -13.16 1.10
CA LEU A 47 -7.81 -13.26 -0.21
C LEU A 47 -7.91 -14.68 -0.78
N ARG A 48 -7.80 -15.73 0.05
CA ARG A 48 -8.02 -17.12 -0.37
C ARG A 48 -9.46 -17.36 -0.83
N ALA A 49 -10.44 -16.88 -0.06
CA ALA A 49 -11.85 -16.99 -0.42
C ALA A 49 -12.13 -16.26 -1.74
N LEU A 50 -11.67 -15.02 -1.87
CA LEU A 50 -11.86 -14.22 -3.07
C LEU A 50 -11.18 -14.84 -4.30
N LEU A 51 -9.97 -15.38 -4.14
CA LEU A 51 -9.27 -16.08 -5.23
C LEU A 51 -10.09 -17.26 -5.73
N ARG A 52 -10.65 -18.06 -4.81
CA ARG A 52 -11.48 -19.20 -5.16
C ARG A 52 -12.73 -18.77 -5.91
N GLU A 53 -13.51 -17.85 -5.36
CA GLU A 53 -14.77 -17.39 -5.96
C GLU A 53 -14.54 -16.80 -7.35
N ARG A 54 -13.50 -15.98 -7.53
CA ARG A 54 -13.21 -15.37 -8.83
C ARG A 54 -12.62 -16.34 -9.83
N SER A 55 -11.89 -17.37 -9.37
CA SER A 55 -11.43 -18.46 -10.26
C SER A 55 -12.61 -19.28 -10.76
N GLU A 56 -13.60 -19.55 -9.90
CA GLU A 56 -14.84 -20.21 -10.30
C GLU A 56 -15.61 -19.34 -11.32
N ALA A 57 -15.72 -18.02 -11.06
CA ALA A 57 -16.33 -17.07 -12.00
C ALA A 57 -15.64 -17.05 -13.38
N LEU A 58 -14.31 -17.05 -13.41
CA LEU A 58 -13.54 -17.17 -14.66
C LEU A 58 -13.86 -18.47 -15.39
N ALA A 59 -13.94 -19.61 -14.68
CA ALA A 59 -14.28 -20.90 -15.28
C ALA A 59 -15.70 -20.91 -15.89
N PHE A 60 -16.67 -20.25 -15.26
CA PHE A 60 -18.00 -20.04 -15.86
C PHE A 60 -17.92 -19.17 -17.12
N ALA A 61 -17.15 -18.09 -17.09
CA ALA A 61 -17.01 -17.19 -18.23
C ALA A 61 -16.28 -17.83 -19.41
N MET A 62 -15.25 -18.65 -19.15
CA MET A 62 -14.57 -19.44 -20.19
C MET A 62 -15.53 -20.42 -20.87
N ARG A 63 -16.34 -21.15 -20.10
CA ARG A 63 -17.36 -22.05 -20.68
C ARG A 63 -18.38 -21.31 -21.52
N MET A 64 -18.86 -20.16 -21.05
CA MET A 64 -19.78 -19.33 -21.81
C MET A 64 -19.15 -18.79 -23.10
N ALA A 65 -17.87 -18.41 -23.06
CA ALA A 65 -17.14 -17.97 -24.24
C ALA A 65 -17.01 -19.09 -25.28
N ASP A 66 -16.69 -20.30 -24.82
CA ASP A 66 -16.61 -21.50 -25.66
C ASP A 66 -17.96 -21.84 -26.32
N GLU A 67 -19.06 -21.79 -25.56
CA GLU A 67 -20.41 -22.06 -26.07
C GLU A 67 -20.91 -21.03 -27.08
N ARG A 68 -20.41 -19.79 -27.01
CA ARG A 68 -20.88 -18.65 -27.81
C ARG A 68 -19.92 -18.24 -28.92
N ASP A 69 -18.84 -19.00 -29.12
CA ASP A 69 -17.73 -18.68 -30.04
C ASP A 69 -17.21 -17.25 -29.84
N ARG A 70 -17.03 -16.86 -28.57
CA ARG A 70 -16.52 -15.54 -28.17
C ARG A 70 -15.07 -15.64 -27.70
N PRO A 71 -14.32 -14.52 -27.73
CA PRO A 71 -12.99 -14.47 -27.12
C PRO A 71 -13.04 -14.88 -25.65
N ARG A 72 -12.08 -15.72 -25.23
CA ARG A 72 -11.95 -16.13 -23.83
C ARG A 72 -11.45 -14.95 -22.98
N PRO A 73 -12.01 -14.71 -21.79
CA PRO A 73 -11.50 -13.71 -20.88
C PRO A 73 -10.15 -14.13 -20.28
N ASP A 74 -9.35 -13.15 -19.90
CA ASP A 74 -8.07 -13.34 -19.22
C ASP A 74 -8.24 -13.39 -17.68
N ALA A 75 -7.26 -13.95 -16.98
CA ALA A 75 -7.24 -13.97 -15.52
C ALA A 75 -7.23 -12.56 -14.90
N SER A 76 -6.68 -11.57 -15.59
CA SER A 76 -6.69 -10.16 -15.18
C SER A 76 -8.08 -9.53 -15.23
N ASP A 77 -8.97 -9.96 -16.13
CA ASP A 77 -10.37 -9.51 -16.16
C ASP A 77 -11.13 -9.88 -14.88
N PHE A 78 -10.65 -10.92 -14.17
CA PHE A 78 -11.16 -11.38 -12.87
C PHE A 78 -10.26 -10.95 -11.69
N ALA A 79 -9.25 -10.11 -11.94
CA ALA A 79 -8.26 -9.64 -10.98
C ALA A 79 -7.50 -10.75 -10.23
N LEU A 80 -7.39 -11.95 -10.79
CA LEU A 80 -6.69 -13.06 -10.13
C LEU A 80 -5.22 -12.72 -9.89
N THR A 81 -4.58 -12.06 -10.86
CA THR A 81 -3.20 -11.59 -10.76
C THR A 81 -3.00 -10.61 -9.60
N ASP A 82 -3.95 -9.69 -9.40
CA ASP A 82 -3.89 -8.72 -8.30
C ASP A 82 -4.11 -9.39 -6.94
N ILE A 83 -5.05 -10.33 -6.85
CA ILE A 83 -5.30 -11.08 -5.61
C ILE A 83 -4.07 -11.89 -5.21
N ILE A 84 -3.42 -12.58 -6.17
CA ILE A 84 -2.18 -13.32 -5.93
C ILE A 84 -1.05 -12.37 -5.50
N ARG A 85 -0.94 -11.20 -6.14
CA ARG A 85 0.05 -10.18 -5.76
C ARG A 85 -0.18 -9.70 -4.33
N LEU A 86 -1.42 -9.42 -3.95
CA LEU A 86 -1.77 -9.00 -2.59
C LEU A 86 -1.51 -10.11 -1.57
N ALA A 87 -1.86 -11.36 -1.88
CA ALA A 87 -1.59 -12.50 -1.00
C ALA A 87 -0.09 -12.62 -0.69
N ARG A 88 0.78 -12.46 -1.70
CA ARG A 88 2.23 -12.45 -1.51
C ARG A 88 2.73 -11.29 -0.65
N VAL A 89 2.08 -10.13 -0.70
CA VAL A 89 2.40 -8.99 0.19
C VAL A 89 2.09 -9.35 1.64
N VAL A 90 0.93 -9.99 1.89
CA VAL A 90 0.54 -10.45 3.23
C VAL A 90 1.49 -11.54 3.75
N GLU A 91 1.78 -12.56 2.94
CA GLU A 91 2.74 -13.63 3.29
C GLU A 91 4.14 -13.09 3.62
N ARG A 92 4.57 -12.05 2.89
CA ARG A 92 5.84 -11.38 3.17
C ARG A 92 5.77 -10.65 4.51
N ALA A 93 4.69 -9.94 4.79
CA ALA A 93 4.49 -9.23 6.05
C ALA A 93 4.45 -10.18 7.25
N GLU A 94 3.87 -11.38 7.11
CA GLU A 94 3.93 -12.43 8.15
C GLU A 94 5.37 -12.84 8.45
N ARG A 95 6.17 -13.14 7.42
CA ARG A 95 7.58 -13.53 7.61
C ARG A 95 8.44 -12.44 8.27
N TYR A 96 8.22 -11.16 7.92
CA TYR A 96 8.93 -10.06 8.58
C TYR A 96 8.45 -9.85 10.03
N GLY A 97 7.15 -9.97 10.30
CA GLY A 97 6.60 -9.86 11.64
C GLY A 97 7.09 -10.97 12.59
N ASP A 98 7.23 -12.19 12.08
CA ASP A 98 7.78 -13.32 12.83
C ASP A 98 9.27 -13.11 13.14
N ALA A 99 10.07 -12.69 12.16
CA ALA A 99 11.50 -12.42 12.36
C ALA A 99 11.76 -11.32 13.39
N VAL A 100 10.95 -10.26 13.42
CA VAL A 100 11.06 -9.19 14.43
C VAL A 100 10.60 -9.67 15.81
N SER A 101 9.59 -10.53 15.88
CA SER A 101 9.12 -11.10 17.16
C SER A 101 10.14 -12.09 17.75
N GLU A 102 10.88 -12.83 16.93
CA GLU A 102 11.92 -13.78 17.36
C GLU A 102 13.20 -13.08 17.85
N VAL A 103 13.54 -11.91 17.27
CA VAL A 103 14.69 -11.07 17.68
C VAL A 103 14.44 -10.29 18.98
N VAL A 104 13.21 -10.32 19.51
CA VAL A 104 12.92 -9.89 20.88
C VAL A 104 12.78 -11.13 21.79
N PRO A 105 13.86 -11.88 22.10
CA PRO A 105 13.80 -12.84 23.19
C PRO A 105 13.81 -12.08 24.50
N VAL A 106 12.73 -12.23 25.26
CA VAL A 106 12.64 -12.21 26.72
C VAL A 106 13.84 -11.55 27.42
N GLY A 107 13.79 -10.23 27.47
CA GLY A 107 14.53 -9.41 28.42
C GLY A 107 13.56 -8.80 29.43
N ALA A 108 12.75 -9.61 30.12
CA ALA A 108 11.97 -9.14 31.26
C ALA A 108 11.44 -10.28 32.14
N ARG A 109 12.11 -10.42 33.29
CA ARG A 109 11.67 -10.96 34.60
C ARG A 109 11.64 -12.47 34.79
#